data_AF-A0A812P9A2-F1
#
_entry.id   AF-A0A812P9A2-F1
#
_cell.length_a   1.000
_cell.length_b   1.000
_cell.length_c   1.000
_cell.angle_alpha   90.00
_cell.angle_beta   90.00
_cell.angle_gamma   90.00
#
_symmetry.space_group_name_H-M   'P 1'
#
loop_
_entity.id
_entity.type
_entity.pdbx_description
1 polymer ?
#
loop_
_entity_poly.entity_id
_entity_poly.type
_entity_poly.pdbx_seq_one_letter_code
_entity_poly.pdbx_strand_id
1 'polypeptide(L)'
;MPSNAQKCRSERRTFPSLKPDSASRPCGRPLLLFMPHCDRALYETVLAENEAWPWPDALADIVLVGNSFKAYQERDDLRMVASGPGAPSRDSVLQRLYPAVSESPLPEFAPHPEAFNDMSVMTFPLSLLQAMTAGPGSSHGKWSREQQ
;
A
#
# COMPACT_ATOMS: atom_id res chain seq x y z
N MET A 1 -14.39 26.85 5.15
CA MET A 1 -13.70 25.84 5.98
C MET A 1 -12.64 25.17 5.11
N PRO A 2 -11.36 25.11 5.48
CA PRO A 2 -10.37 24.38 4.69
C PRO A 2 -10.74 22.89 4.66
N SER A 3 -10.49 22.21 3.55
CA SER A 3 -10.74 20.78 3.43
C SER A 3 -9.82 19.99 4.37
N ASN A 4 -10.22 18.78 4.77
CA ASN A 4 -9.39 17.90 5.61
C ASN A 4 -7.98 17.71 5.03
N ALA A 5 -7.86 17.59 3.70
CA ALA A 5 -6.58 17.48 3.01
C ALA A 5 -5.66 18.70 3.20
N GLN A 6 -6.24 19.90 3.29
CA GLN A 6 -5.49 21.15 3.46
C GLN A 6 -4.99 21.31 4.90
N LYS A 7 -5.74 20.81 5.88
CA LYS A 7 -5.34 20.74 7.30
C LYS A 7 -4.22 19.69 7.52
N CYS A 8 -4.29 18.55 6.85
CA CYS A 8 -3.25 17.51 6.92
C CYS A 8 -1.87 18.00 6.45
N ARG A 9 -1.81 18.80 5.37
CA ARG A 9 -0.52 19.29 4.85
C ARG A 9 0.18 20.27 5.79
N SER A 10 -0.58 21.03 6.58
CA SER A 10 -0.03 22.03 7.51
C SER A 10 0.57 21.42 8.79
N GLU A 11 0.12 20.22 9.20
CA GLU A 11 0.56 19.56 10.45
C GLU A 11 1.86 18.75 10.31
N ARG A 12 2.44 18.70 9.09
CA ARG A 12 3.65 17.93 8.72
C ARG A 12 4.96 18.31 9.44
N ARG A 13 5.00 19.40 10.20
CA ARG A 13 6.27 20.00 10.71
C ARG A 13 6.63 19.64 12.14
N THR A 14 5.81 18.88 12.84
CA THR A 14 6.04 18.55 14.26
C THR A 14 5.91 17.05 14.48
N PHE A 15 6.79 16.47 15.30
CA PHE A 15 6.68 15.12 15.84
C PHE A 15 6.01 15.12 17.24
N PRO A 16 4.68 15.14 17.36
CA PRO A 16 4.04 14.90 18.64
C PRO A 16 4.21 13.44 19.07
N SER A 17 4.45 13.27 20.38
CA SER A 17 4.36 12.00 21.10
C SER A 17 3.06 11.26 20.73
N LEU A 18 3.18 10.03 20.22
CA LEU A 18 2.06 9.15 19.89
C LEU A 18 1.36 8.76 21.19
N LYS A 19 0.06 9.05 21.32
CA LYS A 19 -0.76 8.44 22.37
C LYS A 19 -1.14 7.02 21.93
N PRO A 20 -0.93 5.99 22.76
CA PRO A 20 -1.13 4.60 22.37
C PRO A 20 -2.59 4.22 22.04
N ASP A 21 -3.57 5.04 22.43
CA ASP A 21 -4.98 4.62 22.45
C ASP A 21 -5.85 5.18 21.31
N SER A 22 -5.29 5.96 20.38
CA SER A 22 -6.03 6.35 19.17
C SER A 22 -5.60 5.46 18.01
N ALA A 23 -6.40 4.43 17.71
CA ALA A 23 -6.21 3.51 16.58
C ALA A 23 -6.25 4.17 15.19
N SER A 24 -6.20 5.51 15.14
CA SER A 24 -6.20 6.29 13.90
C SER A 24 -4.81 6.87 13.64
N ARG A 25 -4.18 6.44 12.53
CA ARG A 25 -3.01 7.08 11.93
C ARG A 25 -3.26 8.60 11.83
N PRO A 26 -2.37 9.45 12.37
CA PRO A 26 -2.45 10.89 12.16
C PRO A 26 -2.21 11.23 10.69
N CYS A 27 -3.09 12.03 10.10
CA CYS A 27 -2.95 12.48 8.72
C CYS A 27 -1.64 13.23 8.50
N GLY A 28 -1.00 13.03 7.33
CA GLY A 28 0.22 13.74 6.95
C GLY A 28 1.48 13.30 7.71
N ARG A 29 1.46 12.15 8.39
CA ARG A 29 2.67 11.55 8.96
C ARG A 29 3.14 10.36 8.13
N PRO A 30 4.46 10.26 7.85
CA PRO A 30 5.02 9.10 7.21
C PRO A 30 4.82 7.87 8.11
N LEU A 31 4.43 6.75 7.51
CA LEU A 31 4.26 5.45 8.15
C LEU A 31 5.31 4.50 7.58
N LEU A 32 6.16 3.96 8.45
CA LEU A 32 7.04 2.86 8.11
C LEU A 32 6.35 1.54 8.47
N LEU A 33 6.12 0.70 7.47
CA LEU A 33 5.70 -0.69 7.65
C LEU A 33 6.95 -1.56 7.51
N PHE A 34 7.36 -2.23 8.60
CA PHE A 34 8.46 -3.18 8.58
C PHE A 34 7.88 -4.60 8.68
N MET A 35 7.81 -5.28 7.54
CA MET A 35 7.05 -6.51 7.36
C MET A 35 7.88 -7.58 6.63
N PRO A 36 9.02 -8.01 7.17
CA PRO A 36 9.79 -9.11 6.59
C PRO A 36 9.04 -10.44 6.74
N HIS A 37 9.13 -11.30 5.73
CA HIS A 37 8.56 -12.67 5.72
C HIS A 37 7.04 -12.74 5.95
N CYS A 38 6.35 -11.64 5.68
CA CYS A 38 4.90 -11.59 5.76
C CYS A 38 4.30 -12.35 4.57
N ASP A 39 3.18 -13.03 4.79
CA ASP A 39 2.46 -13.64 3.68
C ASP A 39 1.74 -12.57 2.84
N ARG A 40 1.31 -12.98 1.64
CA ARG A 40 0.56 -12.09 0.74
C ARG A 40 -0.71 -11.56 1.41
N ALA A 41 -1.45 -12.41 2.13
CA ALA A 41 -2.74 -12.03 2.72
C ALA A 41 -2.60 -10.86 3.72
N LEU A 42 -1.48 -10.82 4.44
CA LEU A 42 -1.16 -9.73 5.34
C LEU A 42 -0.84 -8.44 4.58
N TYR A 43 -0.09 -8.50 3.47
CA TYR A 43 0.11 -7.33 2.60
C TYR A 43 -1.21 -6.82 2.02
N GLU A 44 -2.06 -7.70 1.50
CA GLU A 44 -3.38 -7.35 0.95
C GLU A 44 -4.22 -6.60 1.99
N THR A 45 -4.27 -7.12 3.22
CA THR A 45 -5.03 -6.54 4.32
C THR A 45 -4.48 -5.17 4.71
N VAL A 46 -3.17 -5.08 4.96
CA VAL A 46 -2.55 -3.82 5.42
C VAL A 46 -2.66 -2.73 4.36
N LEU A 47 -2.47 -3.07 3.08
CA LEU A 47 -2.62 -2.12 1.98
C LEU A 47 -4.07 -1.69 1.79
N ALA A 48 -5.04 -2.61 1.86
CA ALA A 48 -6.46 -2.28 1.80
C ALA A 48 -6.87 -1.30 2.89
N GLU A 49 -6.48 -1.57 4.13
CA GLU A 49 -6.77 -0.72 5.28
C GLU A 49 -6.13 0.67 5.13
N ASN A 50 -4.94 0.76 4.54
CA ASN A 50 -4.26 2.05 4.30
C ASN A 50 -4.78 2.81 3.07
N GLU A 51 -5.32 2.12 2.07
CA GLU A 51 -5.98 2.73 0.91
C GLU A 51 -7.34 3.32 1.26
N ALA A 52 -8.08 2.71 2.20
CA ALA A 52 -9.42 3.13 2.62
C ALA A 52 -9.46 4.46 3.40
N TRP A 53 -8.32 5.11 3.64
CA TRP A 53 -8.24 6.35 4.40
C TRP A 53 -8.85 7.53 3.63
N PRO A 54 -9.53 8.47 4.34
CA PRO A 54 -10.28 9.55 3.71
C PRO A 54 -9.43 10.65 3.06
N TRP A 55 -8.09 10.55 3.04
CA TRP A 55 -7.23 11.52 2.37
C TRP A 55 -6.53 10.89 1.15
N PRO A 56 -6.46 11.62 0.02
CA PRO A 56 -6.04 11.07 -1.27
C PRO A 56 -4.57 10.63 -1.34
N ASP A 57 -3.73 11.10 -0.41
CA ASP A 57 -2.29 10.87 -0.43
C ASP A 57 -1.87 9.82 0.63
N ALA A 58 -2.80 9.01 1.15
CA ALA A 58 -2.55 8.13 2.31
C ALA A 58 -1.46 7.09 2.08
N LEU A 59 -1.50 6.43 0.93
CA LEU A 59 -0.46 5.48 0.52
C LEU A 59 0.87 6.18 0.21
N ALA A 60 0.83 7.43 -0.28
CA ALA A 60 2.04 8.18 -0.62
C ALA A 60 2.93 8.52 0.58
N ASP A 61 2.34 8.57 1.78
CA ASP A 61 3.06 8.74 3.03
C ASP A 61 3.53 7.38 3.62
N ILE A 62 3.46 6.26 2.89
CA ILE A 62 3.91 4.94 3.37
C ILE A 62 5.26 4.57 2.76
N VAL A 63 6.16 4.10 3.62
CA VAL A 63 7.35 3.35 3.24
C VAL A 63 7.17 1.93 3.76
N LEU A 64 7.20 0.95 2.87
CA LEU A 64 7.10 -0.46 3.21
C LEU A 64 8.47 -1.11 3.00
N VAL A 65 8.98 -1.79 4.02
CA VAL A 65 10.17 -2.63 3.93
C VAL A 65 9.70 -4.06 4.17
N GLY A 66 9.81 -4.90 3.13
CA GLY A 66 9.25 -6.25 3.15
C GLY A 66 9.65 -7.02 1.90
N ASN A 67 8.96 -8.12 1.62
CA ASN A 67 9.20 -8.94 0.44
C ASN A 67 8.81 -8.22 -0.86
N SER A 68 9.57 -8.48 -1.91
CA SER A 68 9.38 -7.92 -3.25
C SER A 68 7.99 -8.20 -3.81
N PHE A 69 7.28 -7.15 -4.26
CA PHE A 69 5.99 -7.32 -4.94
C PHE A 69 6.16 -7.92 -6.33
N LYS A 70 7.27 -7.60 -7.00
CA LYS A 70 7.68 -8.26 -8.24
C LYS A 70 7.81 -9.77 -8.05
N ALA A 71 8.41 -10.23 -6.95
CA ALA A 71 8.52 -11.67 -6.65
C ALA A 71 7.14 -12.33 -6.45
N TYR A 72 6.17 -11.65 -5.84
CA TYR A 72 4.79 -12.17 -5.76
C TYR A 72 4.12 -12.23 -7.13
N GLN A 73 4.28 -11.20 -7.97
CA GLN A 73 3.73 -11.19 -9.33
C GLN A 73 4.30 -12.33 -10.19
N GLU A 74 5.62 -12.56 -10.12
CA GLU A 74 6.26 -13.67 -10.85
C GLU A 74 5.74 -15.04 -10.37
N ARG A 75 5.52 -15.21 -9.06
CA ARG A 75 4.92 -16.43 -8.50
C ARG A 75 3.46 -16.61 -8.96
N ASP A 76 2.71 -15.52 -9.09
CA ASP A 76 1.34 -15.52 -9.62
C ASP A 76 1.30 -15.95 -11.08
N ASP A 77 2.18 -15.39 -11.91
CA ASP A 77 2.30 -15.70 -13.34
C ASP A 77 2.68 -17.17 -13.56
N LEU A 78 3.55 -17.71 -12.70
CA LEU A 78 3.92 -19.12 -12.67
C LEU A 78 2.86 -20.03 -12.02
N ARG A 79 1.76 -19.47 -11.53
CA ARG A 79 0.68 -20.19 -10.81
C ARG A 79 1.21 -21.04 -9.65
N MET A 80 2.25 -20.56 -8.97
CA MET A 80 2.88 -21.25 -7.84
C MET A 80 1.92 -21.43 -6.67
N VAL A 81 0.92 -20.55 -6.52
CA VAL A 81 -0.14 -20.64 -5.52
C VAL A 81 -1.49 -20.76 -6.24
N ALA A 82 -2.03 -21.98 -6.31
CA ALA A 82 -3.26 -22.27 -7.07
C ALA A 82 -4.55 -22.01 -6.26
N SER A 83 -4.50 -22.09 -4.93
CA SER A 83 -5.65 -21.90 -4.04
C SER A 83 -5.22 -21.70 -2.59
N GLY A 84 -6.09 -21.08 -1.78
CA GLY A 84 -5.85 -20.85 -0.34
C GLY A 84 -5.50 -19.40 0.02
N PRO A 85 -5.22 -19.12 1.31
CA PRO A 85 -4.80 -17.79 1.77
C PRO A 85 -3.55 -17.33 1.01
N GLY A 86 -3.63 -16.18 0.35
CA GLY A 86 -2.54 -15.65 -0.47
C GLY A 86 -2.53 -16.09 -1.93
N ALA A 87 -3.53 -16.84 -2.41
CA ALA A 87 -3.73 -17.02 -3.85
C ALA A 87 -4.12 -15.69 -4.51
N PRO A 88 -3.64 -15.38 -5.73
CA PRO A 88 -4.05 -14.19 -6.45
C PRO A 88 -5.56 -14.19 -6.70
N SER A 89 -6.19 -13.04 -6.42
CA SER A 89 -7.61 -12.79 -6.69
C SER A 89 -7.74 -11.64 -7.67
N ARG A 90 -8.87 -11.58 -8.40
CA ARG A 90 -9.21 -10.43 -9.26
C ARG A 90 -9.27 -9.11 -8.49
N ASP A 91 -9.54 -9.17 -7.19
CA ASP A 91 -9.63 -8.01 -6.31
C ASP A 91 -8.35 -7.81 -5.49
N SER A 92 -7.22 -8.41 -5.89
CA SER A 92 -5.92 -8.24 -5.25
C SER A 92 -5.51 -6.76 -5.25
N VAL A 93 -5.39 -6.19 -4.05
CA VAL A 93 -4.85 -4.85 -3.82
C VAL A 93 -3.39 -4.81 -4.24
N LEU A 94 -2.62 -5.86 -3.94
CA LEU A 94 -1.22 -5.96 -4.34
C LEU A 94 -1.08 -5.85 -5.87
N GLN A 95 -1.84 -6.63 -6.64
CA GLN A 95 -1.79 -6.60 -8.10
C GLN A 95 -2.30 -5.26 -8.67
N ARG A 96 -3.33 -4.68 -8.05
CA ARG A 96 -3.91 -3.40 -8.45
C ARG A 96 -2.98 -2.21 -8.18
N LEU A 97 -2.26 -2.22 -7.06
CA LEU A 97 -1.31 -1.17 -6.69
C LEU A 97 0.05 -1.33 -7.34
N TYR A 98 0.44 -2.53 -7.78
CA TYR A 98 1.75 -2.81 -8.34
C TYR A 98 2.24 -1.80 -9.40
N PRO A 99 1.41 -1.33 -10.38
CA PRO A 99 1.83 -0.31 -11.33
C PRO A 99 2.19 1.06 -10.71
N ALA A 100 1.75 1.32 -9.47
CA ALA A 100 2.05 2.52 -8.71
C ALA A 100 3.03 2.31 -7.55
N VAL A 101 3.72 1.18 -7.52
CA VAL A 101 4.79 0.91 -6.56
C VAL A 101 6.13 1.27 -7.19
N SER A 102 6.91 2.08 -6.48
CA SER A 102 8.34 2.20 -6.72
C SER A 102 9.07 1.27 -5.77
N GLU A 103 9.64 0.21 -6.33
CA GLU A 103 10.34 -0.85 -5.60
C GLU A 103 11.86 -0.71 -5.78
N SER A 104 12.60 -0.73 -4.68
CA SER A 104 14.06 -0.71 -4.66
C SER A 104 14.56 -1.90 -3.84
N PRO A 105 15.21 -2.91 -4.44
CA PRO A 105 15.72 -4.06 -3.70
C PRO A 105 16.79 -3.61 -2.69
N LEU A 106 16.79 -4.26 -1.52
CA LEU A 106 17.89 -4.08 -0.57
C LEU A 106 19.15 -4.80 -1.08
N PRO A 107 20.35 -4.36 -0.68
CA PRO A 107 21.59 -5.01 -1.07
C PRO A 107 21.56 -6.51 -0.73
N GLU A 108 21.97 -7.34 -1.68
CA GLU A 108 22.12 -8.77 -1.44
C GLU A 108 23.31 -9.00 -0.50
N PHE A 109 23.04 -9.67 0.61
CA PHE A 109 24.09 -10.23 1.45
C PHE A 109 24.44 -11.64 0.98
N ALA A 110 25.55 -12.20 1.46
CA ALA A 110 25.90 -13.59 1.19
C ALA A 110 24.69 -14.49 1.52
N PRO A 111 24.27 -15.39 0.60
CA PRO A 111 23.08 -16.20 0.80
C PRO A 111 23.18 -17.01 2.10
N HIS A 112 22.24 -16.80 3.02
CA HIS A 112 22.11 -17.64 4.20
C HIS A 112 20.97 -18.64 3.96
N PRO A 113 21.13 -19.94 4.27
CA PRO A 113 20.11 -20.97 3.99
C PRO A 113 18.74 -20.68 4.61
N GLU A 114 18.71 -19.91 5.69
CA GLU A 114 17.50 -19.54 6.42
C GLU A 114 17.02 -18.10 6.14
N ALA A 115 17.76 -17.32 5.35
CA ALA A 115 17.37 -15.95 5.01
C ALA A 115 16.61 -15.90 3.69
N PHE A 116 15.40 -15.34 3.72
CA PHE A 116 14.71 -14.94 2.49
C PHE A 116 15.31 -13.62 2.01
N ASN A 117 15.94 -13.66 0.84
CA ASN A 117 16.76 -12.55 0.32
C ASN A 117 15.97 -11.58 -0.58
N ASP A 118 14.66 -11.74 -0.73
CA ASP A 118 13.82 -10.93 -1.62
C ASP A 118 13.27 -9.66 -0.95
N MET A 119 14.07 -8.99 -0.11
CA MET A 119 13.63 -7.77 0.56
C MET A 119 13.79 -6.52 -0.32
N SER A 120 12.76 -5.69 -0.32
CA SER A 120 12.72 -4.42 -1.03
C SER A 120 12.17 -3.30 -0.14
N VAL A 121 12.58 -2.07 -0.46
CA VAL A 121 11.90 -0.85 -0.03
C VAL A 121 10.87 -0.51 -1.10
N MET A 122 9.61 -0.45 -0.70
CA MET A 122 8.46 -0.14 -1.53
C MET A 122 7.89 1.20 -1.08
N THR A 123 7.72 2.09 -2.05
CA THR A 123 7.04 3.39 -1.87
C THR A 123 5.92 3.51 -2.89
N PHE A 124 4.97 4.41 -2.61
CA PHE A 124 3.81 4.63 -3.49
C PHE A 124 3.80 6.08 -3.97
N PRO A 125 4.63 6.45 -4.97
CA PRO A 125 4.72 7.84 -5.43
C PRO A 125 3.34 8.38 -5.81
N LEU A 126 3.00 9.57 -5.29
CA LEU A 126 1.69 10.19 -5.52
C LEU A 126 1.36 10.34 -7.02
N SER A 127 2.37 10.63 -7.84
CA SER A 127 2.20 10.75 -9.29
C SER A 127 1.73 9.44 -9.94
N LEU A 128 2.26 8.30 -9.49
CA LEU A 128 1.86 6.99 -10.00
C LEU A 128 0.47 6.59 -9.48
N LEU A 129 0.18 6.88 -8.21
CA LEU A 129 -1.15 6.67 -7.63
C LEU A 129 -2.24 7.45 -8.39
N GLN A 130 -1.97 8.72 -8.71
CA GLN A 130 -2.87 9.56 -9.49
C GLN A 130 -3.05 9.06 -10.92
N ALA A 131 -1.99 8.58 -11.56
CA ALA A 131 -2.05 8.03 -12.92
C ALA A 131 -2.99 6.81 -13.01
N MET A 132 -3.08 5.99 -11.96
CA MET A 132 -4.03 4.86 -11.91
C MET A 132 -5.49 5.33 -11.88
N THR A 133 -5.77 6.43 -11.19
CA THR A 133 -7.14 7.00 -11.11
C THR A 133 -7.55 7.78 -12.36
N ALA A 134 -6.58 8.29 -13.13
CA ALA A 134 -6.79 9.12 -14.32
C ALA A 134 -6.98 8.34 -15.62
N GLY A 135 -7.09 7.01 -15.56
CA GLY A 135 -7.29 6.15 -16.73
C GLY A 135 -8.53 6.53 -17.57
N PRO A 136 -8.55 6.20 -18.88
CA PRO A 136 -9.63 6.58 -19.79
C PRO A 136 -10.91 5.80 -19.46
N GLY A 137 -11.69 6.28 -18.49
CA GLY A 137 -12.92 5.62 -18.08
C GLY A 137 -13.52 6.04 -16.73
N SER A 138 -12.94 6.99 -15.99
CA SER A 138 -13.52 7.48 -14.73
C SER A 138 -14.76 8.35 -14.96
N SER A 139 -15.89 7.73 -15.32
CA SER A 139 -17.21 8.29 -15.02
C SER A 139 -17.47 8.07 -13.54
N HIS A 140 -17.48 9.17 -12.78
CA HIS A 140 -18.04 9.17 -11.43
C HIS A 140 -19.52 8.77 -11.52
N GLY A 141 -19.80 7.49 -11.36
CA GLY A 141 -21.13 6.98 -11.11
C GLY A 141 -21.64 7.53 -9.79
N LYS A 142 -22.54 8.51 -9.86
CA LYS A 142 -23.35 8.94 -8.73
C LYS A 142 -24.13 7.72 -8.23
N TRP A 143 -23.75 7.20 -7.06
CA TRP A 143 -24.62 6.29 -6.31
C TRP A 143 -25.77 7.11 -5.73
N SER A 144 -26.83 7.31 -6.53
CA SER A 144 -28.13 7.77 -6.00
C SER A 144 -28.76 6.61 -5.25
N ARG A 145 -28.73 6.69 -3.92
CA ARG A 145 -29.49 5.82 -3.04
C ARG A 145 -30.90 6.39 -2.92
N GLU A 146 -31.77 6.07 -3.87
CA GLU A 146 -33.19 6.40 -3.78
C GLU A 146 -34.01 5.45 -4.67
N GLN A 147 -34.55 4.40 -4.08
CA GLN A 147 -35.90 3.90 -4.37
C GLN A 147 -36.35 3.09 -3.16
N GLN A 148 -37.47 3.53 -2.59
CA GLN A 148 -38.39 2.78 -1.76
C GLN A 148 -39.06 1.67 -2.56
#